data_AF-A0A0S1MKE3-F1
#
_entry.id   AF-A0A0S1MKE3-F1
#
_cell.length_a   1.000
_cell.length_b   1.000
_cell.length_c   1.000
_cell.angle_alpha   90.00
_cell.angle_beta   90.00
_cell.angle_gamma   90.00
#
_symmetry.space_group_name_H-M   'P 1'
#
loop_
_entity.id
_entity.type
_entity.pdbx_description
1 polymer ?
#
loop_
_entity_poly.entity_id
_entity_poly.type
_entity_poly.pdbx_seq_one_letter_code
_entity_poly.pdbx_strand_id
1 'polypeptide(L)'
;MNKVSHIVGWDPSKEDWIYNEQEWVRFDSVLNTASNEGVKIIFPIINQDYGKIENNYKGNWMDLIRHRYNVTDYNRALLTTDWFVDRPIREAFKKIIKYTLERRNTINGKIYGHDDTFLAFETGNELNWTEFFDANTNQTIVPSIENQVLSVNSTLNFTMNHIRPAPGEWTVDIAKYIKSLAPNALVMDGSYARVGDPIKAWPEEALKSPDVDLFSYHFYGGFDNITDFQRRVESFGKVFIVGEHGFYPNMRMFRRFNDIYKGPGALIWSLRPHSQVSGFTTHSEGSNIYAYHVPGWKNQTAETFDQNEYDVVRLTFQSSYEILNKEVPDYPLPGPTHPFFCNQRKCYWDLL
;
A
#
# COMPACT_ATOMS: atom_id res chain seq x y z
N MET A 1 -9.84 17.69 7.57
CA MET A 1 -8.68 18.28 6.85
C MET A 1 -8.88 18.07 5.36
N ASN A 2 -8.64 19.08 4.53
CA ASN A 2 -8.56 18.85 3.09
C ASN A 2 -7.36 17.92 2.85
N LYS A 3 -7.59 16.72 2.31
CA LYS A 3 -6.49 15.82 1.95
C LYS A 3 -5.65 16.52 0.88
N VAL A 4 -4.39 16.78 1.15
CA VAL A 4 -3.45 17.37 0.18
C VAL A 4 -2.39 16.32 -0.14
N SER A 5 -2.06 16.18 -1.41
CA SER A 5 -1.09 15.19 -1.90
C SER A 5 0.36 15.64 -1.65
N HIS A 6 1.27 14.67 -1.58
CA HIS A 6 2.72 14.90 -1.58
C HIS A 6 3.26 15.34 -2.97
N ILE A 7 2.51 15.05 -4.04
CA ILE A 7 2.75 15.55 -5.41
C ILE A 7 1.48 16.26 -5.89
N VAL A 8 1.61 17.49 -6.37
CA VAL A 8 0.46 18.34 -6.75
C VAL A 8 0.40 18.68 -8.24
N GLY A 9 1.40 18.27 -9.02
CA GLY A 9 1.47 18.57 -10.44
C GLY A 9 2.77 18.15 -11.11
N TRP A 10 2.90 18.51 -12.37
CA TRP A 10 4.08 18.32 -13.21
C TRP A 10 4.55 19.69 -13.74
N ASP A 11 5.84 19.98 -13.64
CA ASP A 11 6.47 21.17 -14.20
C ASP A 11 7.17 20.80 -15.53
N PRO A 12 6.60 21.14 -16.69
CA PRO A 12 7.18 20.80 -17.99
C PRO A 12 8.49 21.54 -18.28
N SER A 13 8.77 22.66 -17.60
CA SER A 13 10.01 23.41 -17.80
C SER A 13 11.20 22.77 -17.10
N LYS A 14 10.96 22.11 -15.96
CA LYS A 14 11.95 21.34 -15.20
C LYS A 14 11.97 19.87 -15.58
N GLU A 15 10.94 19.44 -16.32
CA GLU A 15 10.65 18.03 -16.57
C GLU A 15 10.55 17.23 -15.27
N ASP A 16 9.93 17.77 -14.21
CA ASP A 16 9.89 17.13 -12.90
C ASP A 16 8.56 17.39 -12.18
N TRP A 17 8.32 16.66 -11.10
CA TRP A 17 7.11 16.80 -10.28
C TRP A 17 7.14 18.07 -9.44
N ILE A 18 5.96 18.60 -9.17
CA ILE A 18 5.76 19.65 -8.19
C ILE A 18 5.48 18.98 -6.84
N TYR A 19 6.52 18.88 -6.03
CA TYR A 19 6.44 18.29 -4.69
C TYR A 19 5.84 19.27 -3.68
N ASN A 20 5.00 18.75 -2.79
CA ASN A 20 4.42 19.51 -1.71
C ASN A 20 5.26 19.34 -0.44
N GLU A 21 6.20 20.25 -0.23
CA GLU A 21 7.16 20.18 0.89
C GLU A 21 6.47 20.11 2.26
N GLN A 22 5.29 20.74 2.44
CA GLN A 22 4.59 20.67 3.72
C GLN A 22 4.12 19.26 4.07
N GLU A 23 3.68 18.48 3.07
CA GLU A 23 3.27 17.09 3.29
C GLU A 23 4.48 16.17 3.46
N TRP A 24 5.59 16.45 2.75
CA TRP A 24 6.84 15.71 2.96
C TRP A 24 7.44 15.96 4.35
N VAL A 25 7.39 17.18 4.89
CA VAL A 25 7.78 17.47 6.29
C VAL A 25 6.86 16.76 7.30
N ARG A 26 5.57 16.59 6.98
CA ARG A 26 4.69 15.74 7.81
C ARG A 26 5.12 14.29 7.78
N PHE A 27 5.50 13.77 6.61
CA PHE A 27 6.03 12.43 6.49
C PHE A 27 7.37 12.25 7.23
N ASP A 28 8.25 13.26 7.22
CA ASP A 28 9.48 13.28 8.03
C ASP A 28 9.17 13.07 9.52
N SER A 29 8.08 13.69 10.03
CA SER A 29 7.62 13.55 11.41
C SER A 29 7.15 12.12 11.72
N VAL A 30 6.39 11.50 10.80
CA VAL A 30 5.97 10.10 10.93
C VAL A 30 7.17 9.17 11.04
N LEU A 31 8.17 9.35 10.17
CA LEU A 31 9.38 8.53 10.21
C LEU A 31 10.22 8.78 11.45
N ASN A 32 10.33 10.03 11.90
CA ASN A 32 11.06 10.34 13.13
C ASN A 32 10.41 9.64 14.34
N THR A 33 9.08 9.68 14.45
CA THR A 33 8.34 8.96 15.49
C THR A 33 8.55 7.45 15.36
N ALA A 34 8.38 6.87 14.16
CA ALA A 34 8.60 5.45 13.95
C ALA A 34 10.03 5.02 14.36
N SER A 35 11.04 5.82 14.04
CA SER A 35 12.44 5.58 14.44
C SER A 35 12.60 5.56 15.97
N ASN A 36 12.02 6.54 16.67
CA ASN A 36 12.08 6.66 18.12
C ASN A 36 11.37 5.50 18.84
N GLU A 37 10.24 5.05 18.28
CA GLU A 37 9.45 3.94 18.82
C GLU A 37 9.94 2.55 18.37
N GLY A 38 10.99 2.49 17.55
CA GLY A 38 11.52 1.22 17.01
C GLY A 38 10.58 0.51 16.03
N VAL A 39 9.60 1.22 15.46
CA VAL A 39 8.67 0.70 14.45
C VAL A 39 9.31 0.79 13.07
N LYS A 40 9.28 -0.32 12.31
CA LYS A 40 9.77 -0.35 10.93
C LYS A 40 8.64 -0.13 9.92
N ILE A 41 8.97 0.47 8.78
CA ILE A 41 8.01 0.85 7.74
C ILE A 41 8.25 0.05 6.46
N ILE A 42 7.20 -0.59 5.93
CA ILE A 42 7.13 -1.00 4.52
C ILE A 42 6.46 0.15 3.77
N PHE A 43 7.14 0.70 2.76
CA PHE A 43 6.70 1.91 2.06
C PHE A 43 6.32 1.61 0.60
N PRO A 44 5.01 1.43 0.28
CA PRO A 44 4.54 1.41 -1.09
C PRO A 44 4.69 2.80 -1.72
N ILE A 45 5.51 2.88 -2.77
CA ILE A 45 5.86 4.16 -3.39
C ILE A 45 4.69 4.77 -4.19
N ILE A 46 3.81 3.93 -4.74
CA ILE A 46 2.66 4.34 -5.54
C ILE A 46 1.46 3.45 -5.23
N ASN A 47 0.24 3.96 -5.45
CA ASN A 47 -0.99 3.19 -5.29
C ASN A 47 -1.67 2.92 -6.65
N GLN A 48 -2.29 1.74 -6.78
CA GLN A 48 -3.12 1.40 -7.95
C GLN A 48 -4.55 1.96 -7.87
N ASP A 49 -5.12 2.06 -6.66
CA ASP A 49 -6.54 2.36 -6.49
C ASP A 49 -6.82 3.85 -6.74
N TYR A 50 -7.80 4.09 -7.61
CA TYR A 50 -8.32 5.42 -7.92
C TYR A 50 -9.85 5.41 -7.80
N GLY A 51 -10.35 6.21 -6.86
CA GLY A 51 -11.78 6.46 -6.74
C GLY A 51 -12.28 7.41 -7.83
N LYS A 52 -13.56 7.77 -7.77
CA LYS A 52 -14.07 8.94 -8.52
C LYS A 52 -13.30 10.19 -8.11
N ILE A 53 -13.18 11.19 -9.00
CA ILE A 53 -12.41 12.43 -8.74
C ILE A 53 -12.79 13.07 -7.41
N GLU A 54 -14.08 13.05 -7.06
CA GLU A 54 -14.63 13.58 -5.81
C GLU A 54 -14.21 12.83 -4.54
N ASN A 55 -13.86 11.53 -4.64
CA ASN A 55 -13.57 10.64 -3.52
C ASN A 55 -12.14 10.06 -3.59
N ASN A 56 -11.32 10.52 -4.52
CA ASN A 56 -10.07 9.87 -4.86
C ASN A 56 -9.04 9.94 -3.72
N TYR A 57 -8.33 8.82 -3.52
CA TYR A 57 -7.05 8.81 -2.82
C TYR A 57 -6.03 9.50 -3.72
N LYS A 58 -5.72 10.75 -3.38
CA LYS A 58 -4.78 11.53 -4.18
C LYS A 58 -3.39 10.89 -4.16
N GLY A 59 -2.80 10.71 -5.33
CA GLY A 59 -1.45 10.15 -5.49
C GLY A 59 -1.40 8.69 -5.93
N ASN A 60 -2.45 8.18 -6.59
CA ASN A 60 -2.37 6.93 -7.35
C ASN A 60 -1.70 7.15 -8.72
N TRP A 61 -1.37 6.08 -9.44
CA TRP A 61 -0.72 6.20 -10.76
C TRP A 61 -1.51 7.01 -11.79
N MET A 62 -2.83 7.09 -11.64
CA MET A 62 -3.69 7.74 -12.62
C MET A 62 -3.65 9.25 -12.43
N ASP A 63 -3.50 9.71 -11.19
CA ASP A 63 -3.18 11.12 -10.91
C ASP A 63 -1.82 11.51 -11.50
N LEU A 64 -0.81 10.63 -11.42
CA LEU A 64 0.49 10.89 -12.02
C LEU A 64 0.42 10.99 -13.55
N ILE A 65 -0.26 10.06 -14.22
CA ILE A 65 -0.51 10.12 -15.67
C ILE A 65 -1.19 11.45 -16.03
N ARG A 66 -2.25 11.81 -15.31
CA ARG A 66 -3.00 13.05 -15.52
C ARG A 66 -2.14 14.29 -15.36
N HIS A 67 -1.33 14.36 -14.32
CA HIS A 67 -0.41 15.45 -14.10
C HIS A 67 0.66 15.53 -15.21
N ARG A 68 1.27 14.39 -15.56
CA ARG A 68 2.36 14.32 -16.57
C ARG A 68 1.90 14.75 -17.96
N TYR A 69 0.70 14.34 -18.35
CA TYR A 69 0.15 14.56 -19.70
C TYR A 69 -0.92 15.65 -19.78
N ASN A 70 -1.17 16.35 -18.67
CA ASN A 70 -2.20 17.39 -18.57
C ASN A 70 -3.60 16.89 -19.01
N VAL A 71 -3.99 15.72 -18.50
CA VAL A 71 -5.30 15.11 -18.75
C VAL A 71 -6.18 15.26 -17.52
N THR A 72 -7.43 15.69 -17.68
CA THR A 72 -8.34 15.94 -16.54
C THR A 72 -9.30 14.80 -16.25
N ASP A 73 -9.48 13.87 -17.19
CA ASP A 73 -10.42 12.76 -17.08
C ASP A 73 -9.70 11.42 -16.87
N TYR A 74 -10.19 10.61 -15.92
CA TYR A 74 -9.57 9.33 -15.60
C TYR A 74 -9.72 8.30 -16.72
N ASN A 75 -10.87 8.27 -17.42
CA ASN A 75 -11.04 7.34 -18.54
C ASN A 75 -10.10 7.70 -19.68
N ARG A 76 -9.93 8.98 -19.97
CA ARG A 76 -8.99 9.42 -21.00
C ARG A 76 -7.56 9.06 -20.64
N ALA A 77 -7.14 9.28 -19.39
CA ALA A 77 -5.80 8.90 -18.92
C ALA A 77 -5.57 7.39 -19.07
N LEU A 78 -6.52 6.58 -18.59
CA LEU A 78 -6.49 5.11 -18.68
C LEU A 78 -6.40 4.59 -20.11
N LEU A 79 -7.17 5.17 -21.04
CA LEU A 79 -7.22 4.71 -22.44
C LEU A 79 -6.04 5.17 -23.29
N THR A 80 -5.28 6.18 -22.84
CA THR A 80 -4.19 6.77 -23.62
C THR A 80 -2.80 6.42 -23.09
N THR A 81 -2.70 6.01 -21.83
CA THR A 81 -1.43 5.73 -21.17
C THR A 81 -1.52 4.43 -20.38
N ASP A 82 -0.72 3.44 -20.76
CA ASP A 82 -0.50 2.25 -19.94
C ASP A 82 0.64 2.53 -18.95
N TRP A 83 0.33 2.53 -17.65
CA TRP A 83 1.29 2.80 -16.56
C TRP A 83 2.55 1.93 -16.64
N PHE A 84 2.41 0.67 -17.05
CA PHE A 84 3.51 -0.27 -17.05
C PHE A 84 4.32 -0.22 -18.34
N VAL A 85 3.75 0.23 -19.46
CA VAL A 85 4.42 0.20 -20.77
C VAL A 85 4.99 1.57 -21.17
N ASP A 86 4.29 2.65 -20.84
CA ASP A 86 4.67 3.99 -21.28
C ASP A 86 6.01 4.42 -20.67
N ARG A 87 7.02 4.61 -21.53
CA ARG A 87 8.38 4.93 -21.07
C ARG A 87 8.48 6.31 -20.41
N PRO A 88 7.89 7.39 -20.95
CA PRO A 88 7.99 8.69 -20.30
C PRO A 88 7.35 8.74 -18.91
N ILE A 89 6.22 8.04 -18.67
CA ILE A 89 5.66 7.96 -17.31
C ILE A 89 6.54 7.11 -16.39
N ARG A 90 7.14 6.01 -16.88
CA ARG A 90 8.07 5.20 -16.09
C ARG A 90 9.30 6.01 -15.65
N GLU A 91 9.88 6.79 -16.56
CA GLU A 91 11.01 7.68 -16.23
C GLU A 91 10.60 8.82 -15.31
N ALA A 92 9.37 9.35 -15.45
CA ALA A 92 8.83 10.31 -14.49
C ALA A 92 8.64 9.67 -13.09
N PHE A 93 8.16 8.43 -13.01
CA PHE A 93 8.02 7.70 -11.75
C PHE A 93 9.38 7.49 -11.06
N LYS A 94 10.43 7.18 -11.81
CA LYS A 94 11.81 7.13 -11.28
C LYS A 94 12.25 8.46 -10.64
N LYS A 95 11.76 9.62 -11.09
CA LYS A 95 12.04 10.90 -10.41
C LYS A 95 11.44 10.97 -9.01
N ILE A 96 10.26 10.38 -8.79
CA ILE A 96 9.64 10.27 -7.45
C ILE A 96 10.48 9.36 -6.56
N ILE A 97 10.90 8.21 -7.09
CA ILE A 97 11.78 7.27 -6.37
C ILE A 97 13.05 7.98 -5.93
N LYS A 98 13.71 8.68 -6.86
CA LYS A 98 14.93 9.44 -6.59
C LYS A 98 14.70 10.51 -5.53
N TYR A 99 13.69 11.35 -5.70
CA TYR A 99 13.35 12.39 -4.72
C TYR A 99 13.11 11.80 -3.33
N THR A 100 12.38 10.68 -3.25
CA THR A 100 12.08 9.99 -2.00
C THR A 100 13.35 9.46 -1.34
N LEU A 101 14.17 8.70 -2.05
CA LEU A 101 15.34 8.01 -1.48
C LEU A 101 16.50 8.96 -1.16
N GLU A 102 16.62 10.07 -1.90
CA GLU A 102 17.62 11.12 -1.63
C GLU A 102 17.14 12.16 -0.60
N ARG A 103 15.86 12.14 -0.20
CA ARG A 103 15.31 13.08 0.77
C ARG A 103 16.05 12.94 2.11
N ARG A 104 16.51 14.09 2.61
CA ARG A 104 16.98 14.24 3.98
C ARG A 104 15.81 14.61 4.87
N ASN A 105 15.50 13.77 5.85
CA ASN A 105 14.51 14.05 6.87
C ASN A 105 14.83 15.38 7.57
N THR A 106 13.89 16.31 7.60
CA THR A 106 14.11 17.67 8.15
C THR A 106 14.22 17.71 9.67
N ILE A 107 13.86 16.63 10.37
CA ILE A 107 13.86 16.53 11.83
C ILE A 107 15.13 15.85 12.34
N ASN A 108 15.42 14.64 11.84
CA ASN A 108 16.55 13.83 12.33
C ASN A 108 17.78 13.82 11.39
N GLY A 109 17.66 14.42 10.19
CA GLY A 109 18.77 14.53 9.23
C GLY A 109 19.15 13.25 8.51
N LYS A 110 18.48 12.11 8.75
CA LYS A 110 18.72 10.85 8.04
C LYS A 110 18.28 10.96 6.57
N ILE A 111 19.02 10.31 5.68
CA ILE A 111 18.63 10.18 4.26
C ILE A 111 17.76 8.93 4.14
N TYR A 112 16.59 9.05 3.51
CA TYR A 112 15.58 7.98 3.49
C TYR A 112 16.13 6.65 2.93
N GLY A 113 16.88 6.68 1.82
CA GLY A 113 17.50 5.48 1.24
C GLY A 113 18.60 4.84 2.11
N HIS A 114 18.98 5.47 3.22
CA HIS A 114 19.94 4.98 4.20
C HIS A 114 19.36 4.91 5.63
N ASP A 115 18.06 5.18 5.78
CA ASP A 115 17.39 5.18 7.07
C ASP A 115 16.87 3.77 7.37
N ASP A 116 17.41 3.18 8.42
CA ASP A 116 17.06 1.83 8.86
C ASP A 116 15.62 1.74 9.39
N THR A 117 14.92 2.86 9.56
CA THR A 117 13.48 2.90 9.89
C THR A 117 12.62 2.26 8.79
N PHE A 118 13.06 2.32 7.52
CA PHE A 118 12.42 1.56 6.45
C PHE A 118 12.86 0.09 6.52
N LEU A 119 11.89 -0.82 6.65
CA LEU A 119 12.12 -2.25 6.43
C LEU A 119 12.32 -2.53 4.95
N ALA A 120 11.40 -2.02 4.11
CA ALA A 120 11.40 -2.24 2.68
C ALA A 120 10.73 -1.09 1.92
N PHE A 121 11.16 -0.88 0.69
CA PHE A 121 10.42 -0.08 -0.29
C PHE A 121 9.66 -1.03 -1.20
N GLU A 122 8.34 -0.90 -1.24
CA GLU A 122 7.48 -1.69 -2.11
C GLU A 122 7.26 -0.92 -3.42
N THR A 123 7.38 -1.61 -4.56
CA THR A 123 7.28 -0.96 -5.89
C THR A 123 5.94 -0.24 -6.08
N GLY A 124 4.90 -0.69 -5.36
CA GLY A 124 3.64 0.01 -5.18
C GLY A 124 2.57 -0.90 -4.54
N ASN A 125 1.47 -0.33 -4.09
CA ASN A 125 0.38 -1.08 -3.48
C ASN A 125 -0.54 -1.70 -4.54
N GLU A 126 -0.77 -3.01 -4.42
CA GLU A 126 -1.72 -3.81 -5.22
C GLU A 126 -1.58 -3.67 -6.75
N LEU A 127 -0.37 -3.46 -7.27
CA LEU A 127 -0.14 -3.20 -8.69
C LEU A 127 -0.67 -4.34 -9.56
N ASN A 128 -1.74 -4.04 -10.28
CA ASN A 128 -2.42 -4.98 -11.15
C ASN A 128 -2.45 -4.43 -12.57
N TRP A 129 -2.06 -5.26 -13.54
CA TRP A 129 -1.97 -4.81 -14.92
C TRP A 129 -3.28 -5.09 -15.65
N THR A 130 -4.09 -4.03 -15.76
CA THR A 130 -5.40 -4.08 -16.41
C THR A 130 -5.32 -4.63 -17.83
N GLU A 131 -6.16 -5.62 -18.13
CA GLU A 131 -6.52 -5.98 -19.50
C GLU A 131 -7.80 -5.25 -19.87
N PHE A 132 -7.83 -4.66 -21.06
CA PHE A 132 -9.03 -4.06 -21.61
C PHE A 132 -9.72 -5.09 -22.50
N PHE A 133 -11.02 -5.26 -22.32
CA PHE A 133 -11.83 -6.14 -23.16
C PHE A 133 -12.89 -5.32 -23.87
N ASP A 134 -13.07 -5.50 -25.17
CA ASP A 134 -14.27 -5.01 -25.85
C ASP A 134 -15.44 -5.95 -25.52
N ALA A 135 -16.40 -5.48 -24.73
CA ALA A 135 -17.55 -6.28 -24.34
C ALA A 135 -18.44 -6.72 -25.52
N ASN A 136 -18.32 -6.08 -26.69
CA ASN A 136 -19.09 -6.45 -27.88
C ASN A 136 -18.43 -7.56 -28.71
N THR A 137 -17.09 -7.61 -28.73
CA THR A 137 -16.32 -8.56 -29.55
C THR A 137 -15.59 -9.63 -28.74
N ASN A 138 -15.56 -9.48 -27.41
CA ASN A 138 -14.84 -10.33 -26.48
C ASN A 138 -13.34 -10.45 -26.80
N GLN A 139 -12.76 -9.39 -27.40
CA GLN A 139 -11.34 -9.29 -27.75
C GLN A 139 -10.59 -8.40 -26.77
N THR A 140 -9.33 -8.75 -26.48
CA THR A 140 -8.41 -7.93 -25.69
C THR A 140 -7.95 -6.72 -26.50
N ILE A 141 -8.11 -5.53 -25.93
CA ILE A 141 -7.60 -4.27 -26.46
C ILE A 141 -6.26 -4.00 -25.77
N VAL A 142 -5.23 -3.69 -26.56
CA VAL A 142 -3.95 -3.18 -26.06
C VAL A 142 -3.98 -1.65 -26.21
N PRO A 143 -3.92 -0.86 -25.12
CA PRO A 143 -3.78 0.58 -25.21
C PRO A 143 -2.51 0.93 -25.98
N SER A 144 -2.59 1.80 -26.98
CA SER A 144 -1.39 2.34 -27.62
C SER A 144 -1.59 3.79 -28.03
N ILE A 145 -0.51 4.57 -27.92
CA ILE A 145 -0.45 5.97 -28.34
C ILE A 145 -0.60 6.09 -29.87
N GLU A 146 -0.18 5.07 -30.62
CA GLU A 146 -0.27 5.03 -32.09
C GLU A 146 -1.68 4.68 -32.59
N ASN A 147 -2.44 3.89 -31.84
CA ASN A 147 -3.84 3.63 -32.16
C ASN A 147 -4.70 4.79 -31.65
N GLN A 148 -4.73 5.89 -32.41
CA GLN A 148 -5.75 6.95 -32.35
C GLN A 148 -7.22 6.44 -32.51
N VAL A 149 -7.46 5.13 -32.41
CA VAL A 149 -8.74 4.47 -32.71
C VAL A 149 -9.75 4.59 -31.56
N LEU A 150 -9.35 5.01 -30.37
CA LEU A 150 -10.31 5.37 -29.32
C LEU A 150 -10.74 6.82 -29.48
N SER A 151 -11.47 7.09 -30.57
CA SER A 151 -12.25 8.31 -30.71
C SER A 151 -13.24 8.35 -29.53
N VAL A 152 -13.28 9.48 -28.83
CA VAL A 152 -14.05 9.70 -27.58
C VAL A 152 -15.58 9.59 -27.78
N ASN A 153 -16.03 9.17 -28.97
CA ASN A 153 -17.44 9.09 -29.38
C ASN A 153 -17.98 7.66 -29.49
N SER A 154 -17.16 6.62 -29.33
CA SER A 154 -17.66 5.24 -29.25
C SER A 154 -17.84 4.82 -27.80
N THR A 155 -19.06 4.43 -27.44
CA THR A 155 -19.43 3.71 -26.22
C THR A 155 -18.70 2.36 -26.17
N LEU A 156 -17.39 2.39 -25.91
CA LEU A 156 -16.58 1.21 -25.66
C LEU A 156 -16.86 0.75 -24.23
N ASN A 157 -17.68 -0.28 -24.11
CA ASN A 157 -17.85 -1.01 -22.86
C ASN A 157 -16.59 -1.84 -22.63
N PHE A 158 -15.67 -1.36 -21.80
CA PHE A 158 -14.54 -2.14 -21.33
C PHE A 158 -14.70 -2.54 -19.86
N THR A 159 -14.24 -3.74 -19.52
CA THR A 159 -14.12 -4.21 -18.14
C THR A 159 -12.65 -4.22 -17.77
N MET A 160 -12.32 -3.66 -16.61
CA MET A 160 -10.98 -3.76 -16.05
C MET A 160 -10.87 -5.05 -15.24
N ASN A 161 -10.08 -5.99 -15.74
CA ASN A 161 -9.77 -7.20 -15.01
C ASN A 161 -8.39 -7.05 -14.37
N HIS A 162 -8.36 -7.00 -13.04
CA HIS A 162 -7.15 -6.89 -12.22
C HIS A 162 -6.44 -8.25 -12.07
N ILE A 163 -6.33 -9.01 -13.16
CA ILE A 163 -5.95 -10.43 -13.15
C ILE A 163 -4.50 -10.70 -13.53
N ARG A 164 -3.76 -9.65 -13.90
CA ARG A 164 -2.33 -9.76 -14.21
C ARG A 164 -1.50 -9.01 -13.17
N PRO A 165 -0.31 -9.51 -12.84
CA PRO A 165 0.64 -8.78 -12.03
C PRO A 165 1.28 -7.64 -12.84
N ALA A 166 2.05 -6.79 -12.17
CA ALA A 166 2.96 -5.88 -12.88
C ALA A 166 3.89 -6.69 -13.81
N PRO A 167 4.26 -6.17 -15.01
CA PRO A 167 5.20 -6.86 -15.88
C PRO A 167 6.55 -7.08 -15.20
N GLY A 168 7.17 -8.24 -15.45
CA GLY A 168 8.48 -8.60 -14.89
C GLY A 168 9.54 -7.54 -15.20
N GLU A 169 9.65 -7.13 -16.47
CA GLU A 169 10.58 -6.08 -16.89
C GLU A 169 10.39 -4.75 -16.14
N TRP A 170 9.15 -4.40 -15.80
CA TRP A 170 8.83 -3.16 -15.11
C TRP A 170 9.27 -3.28 -13.65
N THR A 171 8.89 -4.37 -12.97
CA THR A 171 9.30 -4.61 -11.58
C THR A 171 10.81 -4.62 -11.46
N VAL A 172 11.52 -5.34 -12.35
CA VAL A 172 12.98 -5.46 -12.30
C VAL A 172 13.67 -4.12 -12.55
N ASP A 173 13.19 -3.33 -13.52
CA ASP A 173 13.73 -1.99 -13.80
C ASP A 173 13.57 -1.05 -12.60
N ILE A 174 12.38 -1.03 -11.98
CA ILE A 174 12.12 -0.22 -10.78
C ILE A 174 12.95 -0.69 -9.59
N ALA A 175 13.00 -2.00 -9.33
CA ALA A 175 13.77 -2.58 -8.23
C ALA A 175 15.27 -2.27 -8.35
N LYS A 176 15.83 -2.45 -9.55
CA LYS A 176 17.22 -2.11 -9.84
C LYS A 176 17.50 -0.62 -9.64
N TYR A 177 16.57 0.24 -10.02
CA TYR A 177 16.71 1.68 -9.80
C TYR A 177 16.71 2.03 -8.30
N ILE A 178 15.80 1.45 -7.51
CA ILE A 178 15.79 1.60 -6.04
C ILE A 178 17.13 1.14 -5.45
N LYS A 179 17.61 -0.06 -5.81
CA LYS A 179 18.89 -0.60 -5.33
C LYS A 179 20.09 0.28 -5.69
N SER A 180 20.05 0.96 -6.85
CA SER A 180 21.13 1.89 -7.25
C SER A 180 21.23 3.13 -6.36
N LEU A 181 20.12 3.55 -5.74
CA LEU A 181 20.04 4.71 -4.85
C LEU A 181 20.14 4.32 -3.37
N ALA A 182 19.62 3.14 -3.02
CA ALA A 182 19.50 2.60 -1.66
C ALA A 182 19.96 1.13 -1.63
N PRO A 183 21.26 0.84 -1.77
CA PRO A 183 21.78 -0.52 -1.97
C PRO A 183 21.54 -1.47 -0.78
N ASN A 184 21.31 -0.93 0.41
CA ASN A 184 21.06 -1.71 1.62
C ASN A 184 19.56 -1.90 1.92
N ALA A 185 18.67 -1.21 1.21
CA ALA A 185 17.24 -1.31 1.46
C ALA A 185 16.68 -2.60 0.86
N LEU A 186 15.72 -3.22 1.54
CA LEU A 186 14.93 -4.30 0.94
C LEU A 186 13.96 -3.72 -0.09
N VAL A 187 13.78 -4.41 -1.20
CA VAL A 187 12.78 -4.12 -2.22
C VAL A 187 11.71 -5.20 -2.20
N MET A 188 10.46 -4.78 -2.05
CA MET A 188 9.29 -5.64 -2.07
C MET A 188 8.56 -5.49 -3.40
N ASP A 189 8.24 -6.61 -4.04
CA ASP A 189 7.34 -6.63 -5.19
C ASP A 189 5.92 -6.27 -4.74
N GLY A 190 5.33 -5.31 -5.44
CA GLY A 190 4.01 -4.76 -5.15
C GLY A 190 2.86 -5.34 -6.00
N SER A 191 3.09 -6.43 -6.72
CA SER A 191 2.10 -6.97 -7.66
C SER A 191 0.93 -7.63 -6.93
N TYR A 192 -0.29 -7.45 -7.47
CA TYR A 192 -1.48 -8.11 -6.94
C TYR A 192 -2.45 -8.55 -8.04
N ALA A 193 -2.11 -9.66 -8.70
CA ALA A 193 -3.02 -10.32 -9.64
C ALA A 193 -4.16 -11.00 -8.87
N ARG A 194 -5.40 -10.52 -8.99
CA ARG A 194 -6.60 -11.02 -8.25
C ARG A 194 -7.13 -12.34 -8.81
N VAL A 195 -6.29 -13.37 -8.85
CA VAL A 195 -6.59 -14.68 -9.46
C VAL A 195 -6.50 -15.85 -8.48
N GLY A 196 -5.95 -15.65 -7.28
CA GLY A 196 -5.82 -16.71 -6.29
C GLY A 196 -4.95 -17.89 -6.76
N ASP A 197 -4.05 -17.64 -7.70
CA ASP A 197 -3.17 -18.64 -8.30
C ASP A 197 -1.71 -18.18 -8.12
N PRO A 198 -0.89 -18.89 -7.33
CA PRO A 198 0.48 -18.48 -7.04
C PRO A 198 1.39 -18.49 -8.27
N ILE A 199 1.05 -19.23 -9.33
CA ILE A 199 1.81 -19.23 -10.59
C ILE A 199 1.59 -17.93 -11.36
N LYS A 200 0.42 -17.31 -11.21
CA LYS A 200 0.04 -16.07 -11.90
C LYS A 200 0.23 -14.82 -11.05
N ALA A 201 0.46 -14.98 -9.75
CA ALA A 201 0.63 -13.88 -8.81
C ALA A 201 1.83 -12.98 -9.12
N TRP A 202 2.90 -13.55 -9.68
CA TRP A 202 4.10 -12.80 -10.06
C TRP A 202 4.76 -13.37 -11.32
N PRO A 203 5.35 -12.52 -12.19
CA PRO A 203 6.19 -12.98 -13.27
C PRO A 203 7.44 -13.68 -12.73
N GLU A 204 7.88 -14.78 -13.37
CA GLU A 204 9.12 -15.47 -12.97
C GLU A 204 10.37 -14.58 -13.06
N GLU A 205 10.37 -13.61 -13.97
CA GLU A 205 11.46 -12.65 -14.11
C GLU A 205 11.69 -11.85 -12.81
N ALA A 206 10.61 -11.38 -12.17
CA ALA A 206 10.68 -10.72 -10.88
C ALA A 206 11.16 -11.68 -9.79
N LEU A 207 10.60 -12.90 -9.71
CA LEU A 207 10.99 -13.93 -8.74
C LEU A 207 12.47 -14.33 -8.83
N LYS A 208 13.04 -14.30 -10.04
CA LYS A 208 14.45 -14.63 -10.30
C LYS A 208 15.40 -13.44 -10.13
N SER A 209 14.88 -12.21 -10.06
CA SER A 209 15.70 -10.99 -10.02
C SER A 209 16.49 -10.91 -8.71
N PRO A 210 17.80 -10.60 -8.74
CA PRO A 210 18.56 -10.35 -7.51
C PRO A 210 18.18 -9.02 -6.83
N ASP A 211 17.50 -8.11 -7.54
CA ASP A 211 17.16 -6.78 -7.05
C ASP A 211 15.83 -6.73 -6.28
N VAL A 212 15.04 -7.81 -6.32
CA VAL A 212 13.78 -7.96 -5.57
C VAL A 212 13.97 -8.95 -4.44
N ASP A 213 13.75 -8.53 -3.19
CA ASP A 213 14.06 -9.32 -1.99
C ASP A 213 12.82 -10.03 -1.43
N LEU A 214 11.69 -9.31 -1.41
CA LEU A 214 10.45 -9.72 -0.75
C LEU A 214 9.30 -9.78 -1.75
N PHE A 215 8.37 -10.71 -1.54
CA PHE A 215 7.11 -10.78 -2.27
C PHE A 215 5.94 -10.75 -1.29
N SER A 216 4.94 -9.93 -1.59
CA SER A 216 3.72 -9.81 -0.80
C SER A 216 2.50 -10.24 -1.60
N TYR A 217 1.49 -10.77 -0.90
CA TYR A 217 0.16 -10.97 -1.47
C TYR A 217 -0.91 -10.71 -0.41
N HIS A 218 -2.10 -10.29 -0.85
CA HIS A 218 -3.19 -9.88 0.03
C HIS A 218 -4.28 -10.95 0.12
N PHE A 219 -4.79 -11.22 1.32
CA PHE A 219 -5.79 -12.27 1.59
C PHE A 219 -7.02 -11.71 2.31
N TYR A 220 -7.99 -11.27 1.52
CA TYR A 220 -9.27 -10.76 1.99
C TYR A 220 -10.38 -11.81 1.85
N GLY A 221 -11.07 -12.10 2.96
CA GLY A 221 -12.21 -13.02 3.01
C GLY A 221 -11.85 -14.52 2.93
N GLY A 222 -10.71 -14.88 2.34
CA GLY A 222 -10.22 -16.25 2.23
C GLY A 222 -8.70 -16.36 2.06
N PHE A 223 -8.14 -17.51 2.42
CA PHE A 223 -6.69 -17.75 2.48
C PHE A 223 -6.30 -19.22 2.29
N ASP A 224 -7.18 -20.06 1.73
CA ASP A 224 -6.97 -21.52 1.73
C ASP A 224 -5.67 -21.96 0.99
N ASN A 225 -5.18 -21.14 0.06
CA ASN A 225 -3.99 -21.38 -0.75
C ASN A 225 -2.74 -20.63 -0.26
N ILE A 226 -2.76 -19.97 0.91
CA ILE A 226 -1.64 -19.16 1.40
C ILE A 226 -0.30 -19.92 1.44
N THR A 227 -0.34 -21.21 1.81
CA THR A 227 0.86 -22.05 1.86
C THR A 227 1.43 -22.34 0.46
N ASP A 228 0.62 -22.30 -0.60
CA ASP A 228 1.07 -22.46 -1.98
C ASP A 228 1.79 -21.20 -2.47
N PHE A 229 1.28 -20.03 -2.10
CA PHE A 229 1.94 -18.73 -2.35
C PHE A 229 3.29 -18.66 -1.65
N GLN A 230 3.33 -19.01 -0.36
CA GLN A 230 4.58 -19.07 0.41
C GLN A 230 5.60 -20.02 -0.25
N ARG A 231 5.20 -21.27 -0.53
CA ARG A 231 6.09 -22.27 -1.14
C ARG A 231 6.59 -21.85 -2.52
N ARG A 232 5.75 -21.17 -3.32
CA ARG A 232 6.15 -20.68 -4.65
C ARG A 232 7.27 -19.67 -4.52
N VAL A 233 7.13 -18.65 -3.67
CA VAL A 233 8.15 -17.60 -3.48
C VAL A 233 9.43 -18.20 -2.89
N GLU A 234 9.31 -19.04 -1.86
CA GLU A 234 10.45 -19.68 -1.21
C GLU A 234 11.22 -20.64 -2.14
N SER A 235 10.57 -21.24 -3.15
CA SER A 235 11.25 -22.07 -4.15
C SER A 235 12.25 -21.29 -5.03
N PHE A 236 12.15 -19.95 -5.05
CA PHE A 236 13.13 -19.07 -5.71
C PHE A 236 14.16 -18.49 -4.72
N GLY A 237 14.17 -18.95 -3.46
CA GLY A 237 15.04 -18.41 -2.42
C GLY A 237 14.65 -17.00 -1.98
N LYS A 238 13.38 -16.62 -2.17
CA LYS A 238 12.83 -15.31 -1.81
C LYS A 238 11.99 -15.40 -0.55
N VAL A 239 11.74 -14.25 0.09
CA VAL A 239 10.94 -14.18 1.31
C VAL A 239 9.50 -13.78 0.97
N PHE A 240 8.54 -14.51 1.52
CA PHE A 240 7.12 -14.22 1.38
C PHE A 240 6.52 -13.61 2.65
N ILE A 241 5.85 -12.47 2.51
CA ILE A 241 5.14 -11.78 3.59
C ILE A 241 3.66 -11.66 3.19
N VAL A 242 2.75 -11.76 4.15
CA VAL A 242 1.34 -11.40 3.89
C VAL A 242 1.20 -9.89 4.04
N GLY A 243 1.13 -9.20 2.91
CA GLY A 243 1.11 -7.73 2.83
C GLY A 243 -0.15 -7.12 3.42
N GLU A 244 -1.29 -7.80 3.25
CA GLU A 244 -2.56 -7.45 3.88
C GLU A 244 -3.38 -8.71 4.10
N HIS A 245 -4.11 -8.77 5.21
CA HIS A 245 -5.11 -9.82 5.42
C HIS A 245 -6.26 -9.34 6.29
N GLY A 246 -7.42 -9.99 6.16
CA GLY A 246 -8.58 -9.68 6.99
C GLY A 246 -9.90 -10.04 6.33
N PHE A 247 -10.96 -9.40 6.82
CA PHE A 247 -12.35 -9.57 6.33
C PHE A 247 -12.90 -10.98 6.53
N TYR A 248 -12.39 -11.69 7.54
CA TYR A 248 -12.85 -13.03 7.83
C TYR A 248 -14.15 -12.99 8.62
N PRO A 249 -15.06 -13.95 8.39
CA PRO A 249 -16.41 -13.89 8.95
C PRO A 249 -16.48 -14.06 10.47
N ASN A 250 -15.41 -14.56 11.11
CA ASN A 250 -15.36 -14.77 12.56
C ASN A 250 -13.93 -15.07 13.05
N MET A 251 -13.73 -15.00 14.37
CA MET A 251 -12.45 -15.28 15.04
C MET A 251 -11.89 -16.69 14.82
N ARG A 252 -12.69 -17.69 14.43
CA ARG A 252 -12.15 -19.02 14.10
C ARG A 252 -11.26 -18.95 12.85
N MET A 253 -11.66 -18.14 11.86
CA MET A 253 -10.89 -17.95 10.64
C MET A 253 -9.61 -17.15 10.89
N PHE A 254 -9.65 -16.12 11.73
CA PHE A 254 -8.43 -15.40 12.14
C PHE A 254 -7.41 -16.32 12.84
N ARG A 255 -7.86 -17.19 13.76
CA ARG A 255 -6.97 -18.18 14.39
C ARG A 255 -6.43 -19.17 13.37
N ARG A 256 -7.29 -19.70 12.49
CA ARG A 256 -6.89 -20.62 11.43
C ARG A 256 -5.82 -20.01 10.51
N PHE A 257 -5.94 -18.72 10.18
CA PHE A 257 -4.90 -18.01 9.41
C PHE A 257 -3.54 -18.07 10.11
N ASN A 258 -3.46 -17.74 11.40
CA ASN A 258 -2.21 -17.81 12.18
C ASN A 258 -1.72 -19.25 12.38
N ASP A 259 -2.62 -20.23 12.40
CA ASP A 259 -2.27 -21.65 12.52
C ASP A 259 -1.60 -22.17 11.24
N ILE A 260 -2.02 -21.72 10.06
CA ILE A 260 -1.51 -22.22 8.77
C ILE A 260 -0.34 -21.40 8.23
N TYR A 261 -0.34 -20.08 8.42
CA TYR A 261 0.71 -19.22 7.90
C TYR A 261 1.87 -19.16 8.90
N LYS A 262 3.05 -19.58 8.44
CA LYS A 262 4.28 -19.65 9.24
C LYS A 262 5.42 -18.83 8.63
N GLY A 263 5.12 -17.96 7.67
CA GLY A 263 6.09 -17.03 7.12
C GLY A 263 6.43 -15.91 8.11
N PRO A 264 7.46 -15.09 7.80
CA PRO A 264 8.10 -14.15 8.73
C PRO A 264 7.26 -12.92 9.10
N GLY A 265 6.10 -12.69 8.50
CA GLY A 265 5.26 -11.56 8.87
C GLY A 265 3.93 -11.50 8.13
N ALA A 266 2.91 -10.99 8.81
CA ALA A 266 1.59 -10.70 8.24
C ALA A 266 1.06 -9.38 8.80
N LEU A 267 0.44 -8.58 7.94
CA LEU A 267 -0.09 -7.26 8.29
C LEU A 267 -1.62 -7.26 8.23
N ILE A 268 -2.26 -7.07 9.38
CA ILE A 268 -3.73 -7.00 9.46
C ILE A 268 -4.24 -5.69 8.86
N TRP A 269 -5.24 -5.76 7.99
CA TRP A 269 -5.93 -4.60 7.46
C TRP A 269 -7.22 -4.31 8.24
N SER A 270 -7.37 -3.15 8.89
CA SER A 270 -6.35 -2.13 9.15
C SER A 270 -6.56 -1.43 10.48
N LEU A 271 -5.49 -0.87 11.06
CA LEU A 271 -5.55 -0.03 12.26
C LEU A 271 -5.87 1.43 11.89
N ARG A 272 -6.61 2.13 12.77
CA ARG A 272 -6.80 3.58 12.68
C ARG A 272 -6.45 4.29 13.99
N PRO A 273 -5.94 5.54 13.92
CA PRO A 273 -5.53 6.29 15.09
C PRO A 273 -6.72 6.99 15.77
N HIS A 274 -6.41 7.66 16.88
CA HIS A 274 -7.31 8.67 17.46
C HIS A 274 -7.63 9.76 16.43
N SER A 275 -8.86 10.27 16.46
CA SER A 275 -9.23 11.41 15.62
C SER A 275 -8.64 12.71 16.19
N GLN A 276 -8.42 13.70 15.33
CA GLN A 276 -7.90 15.01 15.76
C GLN A 276 -8.81 15.72 16.78
N VAL A 277 -10.13 15.48 16.71
CA VAL A 277 -11.12 16.22 17.50
C VAL A 277 -11.51 15.46 18.76
N SER A 278 -11.89 14.19 18.61
CA SER A 278 -12.29 13.30 19.72
C SER A 278 -12.48 11.85 19.22
N GLY A 279 -12.28 10.87 20.09
CA GLY A 279 -12.47 9.45 19.77
C GLY A 279 -11.48 8.94 18.72
N PHE A 280 -11.95 8.10 17.81
CA PHE A 280 -11.13 7.42 16.80
C PHE A 280 -11.57 7.77 15.39
N THR A 281 -10.63 7.73 14.45
CA THR A 281 -10.98 7.73 13.03
C THR A 281 -11.50 6.35 12.67
N THR A 282 -12.71 6.26 12.13
CA THR A 282 -13.30 4.99 11.70
C THR A 282 -13.33 4.88 10.17
N HIS A 283 -13.37 3.65 9.68
CA HIS A 283 -13.47 3.35 8.26
C HIS A 283 -14.26 2.05 8.08
N SER A 284 -15.19 2.03 7.12
CA SER A 284 -15.96 0.85 6.77
C SER A 284 -15.46 0.28 5.45
N GLU A 285 -15.29 -1.04 5.43
CA GLU A 285 -14.96 -1.83 4.24
C GLU A 285 -16.23 -2.42 3.59
N GLY A 286 -17.41 -2.00 4.05
CA GLY A 286 -18.68 -2.62 3.72
C GLY A 286 -18.94 -3.90 4.53
N SER A 287 -20.11 -4.51 4.34
CA SER A 287 -20.47 -5.80 4.95
C SER A 287 -20.28 -5.88 6.47
N ASN A 288 -20.49 -4.76 7.18
CA ASN A 288 -20.29 -4.65 8.63
C ASN A 288 -18.85 -4.94 9.10
N ILE A 289 -17.87 -4.71 8.22
CA ILE A 289 -16.44 -4.79 8.53
C ILE A 289 -15.93 -3.36 8.72
N TYR A 290 -15.19 -3.15 9.81
CA TYR A 290 -14.63 -1.85 10.14
C TYR A 290 -13.16 -1.97 10.50
N ALA A 291 -12.46 -0.83 10.40
CA ALA A 291 -11.10 -0.74 10.89
C ALA A 291 -11.00 -0.97 12.40
N TYR A 292 -9.84 -1.44 12.82
CA TYR A 292 -9.53 -1.80 14.20
C TYR A 292 -8.80 -0.67 14.92
N HIS A 293 -8.86 -0.69 16.25
CA HIS A 293 -8.20 0.30 17.10
C HIS A 293 -7.45 -0.41 18.21
N VAL A 294 -6.27 0.10 18.58
CA VAL A 294 -5.50 -0.43 19.72
C VAL A 294 -5.97 0.28 20.99
N PRO A 295 -6.24 -0.44 22.11
CA PRO A 295 -6.02 -1.88 22.33
C PRO A 295 -7.22 -2.78 21.95
N GLY A 296 -8.29 -2.19 21.43
CA GLY A 296 -9.52 -2.88 21.03
C GLY A 296 -10.53 -2.96 22.18
N TRP A 297 -11.82 -2.91 21.88
CA TRP A 297 -12.88 -2.87 22.88
C TRP A 297 -13.82 -4.08 22.78
N LYS A 298 -13.87 -4.87 23.85
CA LYS A 298 -14.74 -6.07 23.91
C LYS A 298 -16.23 -5.71 23.92
N ASN A 299 -16.59 -4.64 24.64
CA ASN A 299 -17.94 -4.14 24.79
C ASN A 299 -18.00 -2.72 24.23
N GLN A 300 -18.09 -2.62 22.92
CA GLN A 300 -18.18 -1.34 22.21
C GLN A 300 -19.63 -1.14 21.74
N THR A 301 -20.13 0.10 21.78
CA THR A 301 -21.52 0.44 21.38
C THR A 301 -21.60 1.31 20.12
N ALA A 302 -20.47 1.62 19.50
CA ALA A 302 -20.41 2.39 18.28
C ALA A 302 -20.67 1.48 17.06
N GLU A 303 -21.61 1.89 16.22
CA GLU A 303 -21.94 1.17 14.98
C GLU A 303 -20.78 1.12 13.98
N THR A 304 -19.76 1.98 14.15
CA THR A 304 -18.62 2.15 13.25
C THR A 304 -17.34 1.45 13.75
N PHE A 305 -17.48 0.57 14.73
CA PHE A 305 -16.40 -0.22 15.30
C PHE A 305 -16.62 -1.70 14.98
N ASP A 306 -15.54 -2.41 14.68
CA ASP A 306 -15.63 -3.82 14.34
C ASP A 306 -15.97 -4.65 15.59
N GLN A 307 -16.94 -5.55 15.46
CA GLN A 307 -17.41 -6.38 16.58
C GLN A 307 -16.35 -7.38 17.06
N ASN A 308 -15.34 -7.68 16.24
CA ASN A 308 -14.25 -8.59 16.58
C ASN A 308 -12.95 -7.85 16.96
N GLU A 309 -12.91 -6.51 16.98
CA GLU A 309 -11.63 -5.78 17.06
C GLU A 309 -10.77 -6.20 18.25
N TYR A 310 -11.37 -6.41 19.43
CA TYR A 310 -10.64 -6.77 20.64
C TYR A 310 -9.90 -8.09 20.45
N ASP A 311 -10.60 -9.10 19.92
CA ASP A 311 -10.03 -10.42 19.73
C ASP A 311 -9.04 -10.45 18.56
N VAL A 312 -9.27 -9.66 17.50
CA VAL A 312 -8.34 -9.52 16.36
C VAL A 312 -7.04 -8.86 16.80
N VAL A 313 -7.10 -7.68 17.42
CA VAL A 313 -5.89 -6.93 17.85
C VAL A 313 -5.10 -7.75 18.88
N ARG A 314 -5.78 -8.38 19.84
CA ARG A 314 -5.12 -9.25 20.82
C ARG A 314 -4.48 -10.49 20.20
N LEU A 315 -5.14 -11.11 19.23
CA LEU A 315 -4.56 -12.24 18.50
C LEU A 315 -3.33 -11.80 17.68
N THR A 316 -3.39 -10.66 16.98
CA THR A 316 -2.25 -10.11 16.25
C THR A 316 -1.07 -9.83 17.18
N PHE A 317 -1.33 -9.23 18.35
CA PHE A 317 -0.31 -9.04 19.38
C PHE A 317 0.33 -10.36 19.80
N GLN A 318 -0.48 -11.35 20.20
CA GLN A 318 0.02 -12.67 20.62
C GLN A 318 0.88 -13.32 19.53
N SER A 319 0.37 -13.37 18.29
CA SER A 319 1.10 -13.97 17.16
C SER A 319 2.45 -13.29 16.89
N SER A 320 2.57 -11.98 17.16
CA SER A 320 3.83 -11.25 16.97
C SER A 320 4.95 -11.67 17.94
N TYR A 321 4.62 -12.19 19.13
CA TYR A 321 5.59 -12.78 20.05
C TYR A 321 5.87 -14.25 19.71
N GLU A 322 4.82 -15.00 19.38
CA GLU A 322 4.92 -16.42 19.05
C GLU A 322 5.81 -16.67 17.83
N ILE A 323 5.69 -15.86 16.77
CA ILE A 323 6.54 -15.96 15.58
C ILE A 323 8.03 -15.73 15.90
N LEU A 324 8.33 -14.95 16.94
CA LEU A 324 9.68 -14.69 17.41
C LEU A 324 10.16 -15.71 18.46
N ASN A 325 9.36 -16.72 18.77
CA ASN A 325 9.58 -17.65 19.90
C ASN A 325 9.82 -16.91 21.23
N LYS A 326 9.11 -15.80 21.45
CA LYS A 326 9.17 -15.02 22.69
C LYS A 326 7.97 -15.34 23.57
N GLU A 327 8.19 -15.22 24.88
CA GLU A 327 7.09 -15.25 25.84
C GLU A 327 6.13 -14.09 25.56
N VAL A 328 4.83 -14.38 25.56
CA VAL A 328 3.77 -13.39 25.35
C VAL A 328 3.55 -12.66 26.67
N PRO A 329 3.85 -11.35 26.77
CA PRO A 329 3.58 -10.60 27.99
C PRO A 329 2.07 -10.40 28.17
N ASP A 330 1.68 -9.95 29.37
CA ASP A 330 0.29 -9.56 29.61
C ASP A 330 -0.16 -8.51 28.60
N TYR A 331 -1.36 -8.73 28.05
CA TYR A 331 -1.93 -7.82 27.07
C TYR A 331 -2.12 -6.44 27.71
N PRO A 332 -1.60 -5.36 27.10
CA PRO A 332 -1.58 -4.06 27.74
C PRO A 332 -3.00 -3.59 28.05
N LEU A 333 -3.28 -3.37 29.33
CA LEU A 333 -4.48 -2.66 29.75
C LEU A 333 -4.19 -1.17 29.55
N PRO A 334 -5.00 -0.44 28.75
CA PRO A 334 -4.79 0.98 28.59
C PRO A 334 -4.88 1.65 29.98
N GLY A 335 -3.93 2.52 30.26
CA GLY A 335 -3.93 3.30 31.50
C GLY A 335 -5.21 4.13 31.64
N PRO A 336 -5.52 4.61 32.85
CA PRO A 336 -6.68 5.50 33.05
C PRO A 336 -6.59 6.69 32.10
N THR A 337 -7.72 7.08 31.53
CA THR A 337 -7.80 8.28 30.70
C THR A 337 -7.41 9.49 31.55
N HIS A 338 -6.37 10.21 31.15
CA HIS A 338 -6.03 11.46 31.81
C HIS A 338 -6.95 12.57 31.30
N PRO A 339 -7.71 13.27 32.17
CA PRO A 339 -8.53 14.39 31.75
C PRO A 339 -7.62 15.51 31.23
N PHE A 340 -7.79 15.86 29.96
CA PHE A 340 -7.08 16.98 29.36
C PHE A 340 -8.00 18.21 29.30
N PHE A 341 -7.59 19.29 29.96
CA PHE A 341 -8.32 20.55 29.92
C PHE A 341 -7.95 21.34 28.65
N CYS A 342 -8.82 21.30 27.64
CA CYS A 342 -8.69 22.17 26.47
C CYS A 342 -8.96 23.63 26.87
N ASN A 343 -7.95 24.50 26.79
CA ASN A 343 -8.17 25.94 26.86
C ASN A 343 -8.53 26.47 25.47
N GLN A 344 -9.45 27.45 25.42
CA GLN A 344 -10.34 27.86 24.31
C GLN A 344 -9.74 28.12 22.90
N ARG A 345 -8.48 27.81 22.58
CA ARG A 345 -7.89 28.16 21.28
C ARG A 345 -7.04 27.11 20.57
N LYS A 346 -6.72 25.95 21.16
CA LYS A 346 -6.09 24.79 20.48
C LYS A 346 -5.91 23.63 21.46
N CYS A 347 -6.25 22.41 21.03
CA CYS A 347 -5.83 21.18 21.70
C CYS A 347 -4.71 20.56 20.83
N TYR A 348 -3.57 20.24 21.44
CA TYR A 348 -2.48 19.49 20.80
C TYR A 348 -2.29 18.20 21.58
N TRP A 349 -2.08 17.10 20.86
CA TRP A 349 -1.76 15.80 21.42
C TRP A 349 -0.26 15.78 21.78
N ASP A 350 0.09 15.56 23.04
CA ASP A 350 1.43 15.13 23.42
C ASP A 350 1.41 13.60 23.53
N LEU A 351 2.30 12.94 22.80
CA LEU A 351 2.58 11.51 22.90
C LEU A 351 3.60 11.34 24.03
N LEU A 352 3.22 10.59 25.08
CA LEU A 352 4.16 9.90 25.95
C LEU A 352 4.29 8.46 25.48
#